data_AF-A0A9Q6EIG1-F1
#
_entry.id   AF-A0A9Q6EIG1-F1
#
_cell.length_a   1.000
_cell.length_b   1.000
_cell.length_c   1.000
_cell.angle_alpha   90.00
_cell.angle_beta   90.00
_cell.angle_gamma   90.00
#
_symmetry.space_group_name_H-M   'P 1'
#
loop_
_entity.id
_entity.type
_entity.pdbx_description
1 polymer ?
#
loop_
_entity_poly.entity_id
_entity_poly.type
_entity_poly.pdbx_seq_one_letter_code
_entity_poly.pdbx_strand_id
1 'polypeptide(L)'
;MTLLNILELAKQGDVEAIASLMNRHLFPKGIAAKVAFKDAYLEVILESTEVPNQETWVAFIRRGLSNLKAASVEKVKIYGQQMDKEFPAWSQEFDLGLTPVEEDDEESCSNSQMLTVSINLNGDSVRDLKSQDFENIANQIINDILATCSNFLINKVTISNDNCIVSKER
;
A
#
# COMPACT_ATOMS: atom_id res chain seq x y z
N MET A 1 -5.05 2.03 -23.04
CA MET A 1 -3.99 2.37 -22.08
C MET A 1 -3.40 1.08 -21.52
N THR A 2 -2.08 0.93 -21.50
CA THR A 2 -1.41 -0.21 -20.84
C THR A 2 -0.99 0.20 -19.42
N LEU A 3 -0.84 -0.77 -18.50
CA LEU A 3 -0.55 -0.51 -17.07
C LEU A 3 0.74 0.30 -16.85
N LEU A 4 1.77 0.03 -17.66
CA LEU A 4 3.04 0.75 -17.62
C LEU A 4 2.88 2.25 -17.92
N ASN A 5 1.95 2.59 -18.80
CA ASN A 5 1.70 3.98 -19.19
C ASN A 5 1.02 4.75 -18.04
N ILE A 6 0.10 4.11 -17.30
CA ILE A 6 -0.61 4.71 -16.17
C ILE A 6 0.36 5.02 -15.01
N LEU A 7 1.31 4.12 -14.71
CA LEU A 7 2.27 4.37 -13.64
C LEU A 7 3.17 5.57 -13.94
N GLU A 8 3.68 5.67 -15.17
CA GLU A 8 4.55 6.78 -15.58
C GLU A 8 3.79 8.11 -15.59
N LEU A 9 2.53 8.12 -16.07
CA LEU A 9 1.67 9.31 -16.00
C LEU A 9 1.39 9.71 -14.55
N ALA A 10 1.09 8.75 -13.66
CA ALA A 10 0.84 9.04 -12.26
C ALA A 10 2.08 9.62 -11.55
N LYS A 11 3.30 9.16 -11.89
CA LYS A 11 4.56 9.76 -11.41
C LYS A 11 4.76 11.19 -11.88
N GLN A 12 4.24 11.53 -13.07
CA GLN A 12 4.26 12.90 -13.59
C GLN A 12 3.22 13.81 -12.92
N GLY A 13 2.37 13.27 -12.05
CA GLY A 13 1.28 14.00 -11.40
C GLY A 13 -0.02 14.00 -12.21
N ASP A 14 -0.16 13.12 -13.20
CA ASP A 14 -1.41 12.98 -13.95
C ASP A 14 -2.54 12.51 -13.02
N VAL A 15 -3.56 13.35 -12.90
CA VAL A 15 -4.67 13.19 -11.95
C VAL A 15 -5.50 11.94 -12.27
N GLU A 16 -5.79 11.69 -13.55
CA GLU A 16 -6.57 10.53 -13.98
C GLU A 16 -5.81 9.23 -13.75
N ALA A 17 -4.50 9.24 -13.97
CA ALA A 17 -3.63 8.10 -13.72
C ALA A 17 -3.51 7.80 -12.21
N ILE A 18 -3.34 8.83 -11.37
CA ILE A 18 -3.35 8.68 -9.91
C ILE A 18 -4.69 8.12 -9.45
N ALA A 19 -5.81 8.70 -9.91
CA ALA A 19 -7.15 8.22 -9.58
C ALA A 19 -7.36 6.76 -9.99
N SER A 20 -6.89 6.38 -11.18
CA SER A 20 -6.97 5.00 -11.69
C SER A 20 -6.19 4.03 -10.83
N LEU A 21 -4.98 4.39 -10.40
CA LEU A 21 -4.18 3.58 -9.48
C LEU A 21 -4.84 3.45 -8.11
N MET A 22 -5.38 4.54 -7.57
CA MET A 22 -6.08 4.53 -6.27
C MET A 22 -7.33 3.64 -6.33
N ASN A 23 -8.19 3.83 -7.33
CA ASN A 23 -9.41 3.05 -7.48
C ASN A 23 -9.14 1.56 -7.70
N ARG A 24 -8.02 1.18 -8.33
CA ARG A 24 -7.64 -0.23 -8.45
C ARG A 24 -7.51 -0.94 -7.09
N HIS A 25 -7.07 -0.23 -6.05
CA HIS A 25 -6.91 -0.77 -4.71
C HIS A 25 -8.11 -0.52 -3.80
N LEU A 26 -8.87 0.55 -4.04
CA LEU A 26 -9.97 1.00 -3.20
C LEU A 26 -11.32 0.42 -3.62
N PHE A 27 -11.56 0.26 -4.92
CA PHE A 27 -12.82 -0.24 -5.45
C PHE A 27 -13.18 -1.65 -4.94
N PRO A 28 -12.22 -2.62 -4.85
CA PRO A 28 -12.50 -3.92 -4.24
C PRO A 28 -12.88 -3.86 -2.75
N LYS A 29 -12.59 -2.74 -2.08
CA LYS A 29 -12.92 -2.47 -0.67
C LYS A 29 -14.19 -1.64 -0.51
N GLY A 30 -14.93 -1.39 -1.59
CA GLY A 30 -16.16 -0.61 -1.58
C GLY A 30 -15.95 0.90 -1.43
N ILE A 31 -14.75 1.40 -1.75
CA ILE A 31 -14.41 2.82 -1.69
C ILE A 31 -14.06 3.33 -3.08
N ALA A 32 -14.70 4.42 -3.49
CA ALA A 32 -14.35 5.16 -4.69
C ALA A 32 -13.44 6.35 -4.32
N ALA A 33 -12.31 6.49 -5.02
CA ALA A 33 -11.47 7.66 -4.91
C ALA A 33 -11.70 8.60 -6.10
N LYS A 34 -12.01 9.86 -5.81
CA LYS A 34 -12.01 10.95 -6.79
C LYS A 34 -10.79 11.81 -6.51
N VAL A 35 -9.96 12.04 -7.51
CA VAL A 35 -8.74 12.83 -7.38
C VAL A 35 -8.85 14.06 -8.26
N ALA A 36 -8.43 15.21 -7.74
CA ALA A 36 -8.36 16.46 -8.47
C ALA A 36 -7.10 17.22 -8.05
N PHE A 37 -6.58 18.07 -8.93
CA PHE A 37 -5.53 19.01 -8.57
C PHE A 37 -6.12 20.41 -8.53
N LYS A 38 -6.11 21.06 -7.35
CA LYS A 38 -6.75 22.36 -7.13
C LYS A 38 -5.93 23.19 -6.15
N ASP A 39 -5.68 24.46 -6.48
CA ASP A 39 -4.97 25.40 -5.60
C ASP A 39 -3.60 24.89 -5.11
N ALA A 40 -2.89 24.12 -5.96
CA ALA A 40 -1.63 23.42 -5.66
C ALA A 40 -1.74 22.24 -4.66
N TYR A 41 -2.95 21.78 -4.34
CA TYR A 41 -3.21 20.57 -3.58
C TYR A 41 -3.71 19.45 -4.49
N LEU A 42 -3.22 18.24 -4.25
CA LEU A 42 -3.88 17.04 -4.72
C LEU A 42 -5.05 16.72 -3.77
N GLU A 43 -6.26 17.04 -4.19
CA GLU A 43 -7.49 16.72 -3.46
C GLU A 43 -7.91 15.28 -3.77
N VAL A 44 -8.12 14.49 -2.72
CA VAL A 44 -8.58 13.10 -2.81
C VAL A 44 -9.85 12.94 -1.99
N ILE A 45 -10.95 12.62 -2.63
CA ILE A 45 -12.22 12.33 -1.97
C ILE A 45 -12.42 10.81 -1.96
N LEU A 46 -12.51 10.25 -0.77
CA LEU A 46 -12.86 8.85 -0.54
C LEU A 46 -14.35 8.75 -0.24
N GLU A 47 -15.09 8.17 -1.17
CA GLU A 47 -16.53 7.99 -1.08
C GLU A 47 -16.85 6.51 -0.84
N SER A 48 -17.58 6.22 0.24
CA SER A 48 -18.02 4.87 0.58
C SER A 48 -19.37 4.87 1.28
N THR A 49 -20.05 3.72 1.31
CA THR A 49 -21.35 3.55 1.98
C THR A 49 -21.30 3.86 3.48
N GLU A 50 -20.16 3.60 4.11
CA GLU A 50 -19.86 3.94 5.49
C GLU A 50 -18.77 5.00 5.56
N VAL A 51 -18.66 5.72 6.69
CA VAL A 51 -17.60 6.70 6.88
C VAL A 51 -16.24 5.98 6.91
N PRO A 52 -15.33 6.28 5.98
CA PRO A 52 -14.02 5.65 5.95
C PRO A 52 -13.22 6.03 7.21
N ASN A 53 -12.50 5.09 7.84
CA ASN A 53 -11.64 5.39 9.00
C ASN A 53 -10.49 6.35 8.62
N GLN A 54 -10.50 7.56 9.18
CA GLN A 54 -9.55 8.62 8.84
C GLN A 54 -8.09 8.17 8.94
N GLU A 55 -7.65 7.67 10.09
CA GLU A 55 -6.25 7.32 10.33
C GLU A 55 -5.76 6.23 9.37
N THR A 56 -6.56 5.18 9.18
CA THR A 56 -6.25 4.07 8.28
C THR A 56 -6.08 4.54 6.84
N TRP A 57 -7.00 5.37 6.35
CA TRP A 57 -7.00 5.78 4.94
C TRP A 57 -6.00 6.89 4.64
N VAL A 58 -5.82 7.83 5.57
CA VAL A 58 -4.77 8.84 5.48
C VAL A 58 -3.40 8.17 5.40
N ALA A 59 -3.11 7.22 6.30
CA ALA A 59 -1.85 6.49 6.29
C ALA A 59 -1.65 5.71 4.98
N PHE A 60 -2.70 5.04 4.49
CA PHE A 60 -2.64 4.30 3.23
C PHE A 60 -2.31 5.20 2.02
N ILE A 61 -2.98 6.35 1.91
CA ILE A 61 -2.81 7.27 0.78
C ILE A 61 -1.48 8.00 0.85
N ARG A 62 -1.12 8.49 2.04
CA ARG A 62 0.20 9.11 2.27
C ARG A 62 1.31 8.17 1.83
N ARG A 63 1.23 6.90 2.21
CA ARG A 63 2.21 5.87 1.82
C ARG A 63 2.19 5.57 0.32
N GLY A 64 1.01 5.46 -0.27
CA GLY A 64 0.85 5.24 -1.71
C GLY A 64 1.48 6.36 -2.55
N LEU A 65 1.20 7.62 -2.20
CA LEU A 65 1.73 8.79 -2.89
C LEU A 65 3.23 9.00 -2.64
N SER A 66 3.71 8.73 -1.42
CA SER A 66 5.15 8.76 -1.10
C SER A 66 5.94 7.74 -1.92
N ASN A 67 5.39 6.53 -2.09
CA ASN A 67 5.99 5.49 -2.93
C ASN A 67 5.93 5.82 -4.42
N LEU A 68 4.86 6.48 -4.86
CA LEU A 68 4.73 6.94 -6.23
C LEU A 68 5.81 7.98 -6.57
N LYS A 69 6.33 8.72 -5.58
CA LYS A 69 7.28 9.83 -5.78
C LYS A 69 6.83 10.77 -6.90
N ALA A 70 5.54 11.11 -6.87
CA ALA A 70 4.96 12.00 -7.87
C ALA A 70 5.64 13.37 -7.73
N ALA A 71 6.50 13.71 -8.70
CA ALA A 71 7.37 14.87 -8.60
C ALA A 71 6.61 16.21 -8.49
N SER A 72 5.35 16.20 -8.95
CA SER A 72 4.47 17.37 -9.02
C SER A 72 3.53 17.51 -7.82
N VAL A 73 3.56 16.57 -6.86
CA VAL A 73 2.62 16.56 -5.72
C VAL A 73 3.38 16.82 -4.42
N GLU A 74 3.31 18.06 -3.95
CA GLU A 74 3.90 18.47 -2.68
C GLU A 74 2.89 18.41 -1.53
N LYS A 75 1.63 18.80 -1.80
CA LYS A 75 0.57 18.89 -0.79
C LYS A 75 -0.63 18.04 -1.17
N VAL A 76 -1.19 17.35 -0.18
CA VAL A 76 -2.31 16.44 -0.38
C VAL A 76 -3.39 16.75 0.64
N LYS A 77 -4.64 16.79 0.17
CA LYS A 77 -5.81 16.96 1.01
C LYS A 77 -6.79 15.83 0.78
N ILE A 78 -7.11 15.09 1.83
CA ILE A 78 -7.97 13.91 1.79
C ILE A 78 -9.28 14.24 2.47
N TYR A 79 -10.38 13.81 1.86
CA TYR A 79 -11.72 13.92 2.40
C TYR A 79 -12.32 12.53 2.54
N GLY A 80 -12.87 12.20 3.70
CA GLY A 80 -13.68 11.00 3.89
C GLY A 80 -15.15 11.35 3.81
N GLN A 81 -15.84 10.84 2.80
CA GLN A 81 -17.24 11.12 2.55
C GLN A 81 -18.07 9.83 2.59
N GLN A 82 -19.16 9.89 3.33
CA GLN A 82 -20.19 8.85 3.23
C GLN A 82 -21.06 9.11 2.01
N MET A 83 -21.40 8.06 1.29
CA MET A 83 -22.39 8.09 0.21
C MET A 83 -23.69 8.74 0.73
N ASP A 84 -24.34 9.55 -0.09
CA ASP A 84 -25.55 10.31 0.25
C ASP A 84 -25.37 11.45 1.28
N LYS A 85 -24.13 11.85 1.61
CA LYS A 85 -23.86 13.06 2.42
C LYS A 85 -23.27 14.18 1.58
N GLU A 86 -23.84 15.37 1.70
CA GLU A 86 -23.34 16.59 1.05
C GLU A 86 -21.96 17.02 1.54
N PHE A 87 -21.63 16.72 2.80
CA PHE A 87 -20.38 17.13 3.43
C PHE A 87 -19.49 15.93 3.77
N PRO A 88 -18.15 16.07 3.63
CA PRO A 88 -17.23 15.06 4.11
C PRO A 88 -17.34 14.94 5.64
N ALA A 89 -17.28 13.71 6.14
CA ALA A 89 -17.28 13.42 7.56
C ALA A 89 -15.98 13.89 8.23
N TRP A 90 -14.86 13.90 7.49
CA TRP A 90 -13.57 14.41 7.94
C TRP A 90 -12.73 14.89 6.75
N SER A 91 -11.76 15.75 7.05
CA SER A 91 -10.71 16.13 6.11
C SER A 91 -9.35 16.11 6.79
N GLN A 92 -8.32 15.78 6.03
CA GLN A 92 -6.94 15.74 6.50
C GLN A 92 -6.03 16.30 5.42
N GLU A 93 -5.14 17.21 5.81
CA GLU A 93 -4.08 17.75 4.96
C GLU A 93 -2.72 17.28 5.46
N PHE A 94 -1.80 17.01 4.53
CA PHE A 94 -0.39 16.77 4.82
C PHE A 94 0.49 17.04 3.61
N ASP A 95 1.74 17.38 3.88
CA ASP A 95 2.80 17.50 2.89
C ASP A 95 3.48 16.14 2.64
N LEU A 96 3.84 15.86 1.38
CA LEU A 96 4.56 14.65 0.99
C LEU A 96 6.08 14.75 1.19
N GLY A 97 6.60 15.92 1.59
CA GLY A 97 7.96 16.09 2.08
C GLY A 97 9.04 15.66 1.09
N LEU A 98 9.13 16.31 -0.06
CA LEU A 98 10.30 16.22 -0.95
C LEU A 98 11.30 17.34 -0.61
N THR A 99 11.90 17.33 0.59
CA THR A 99 13.09 18.13 0.92
C THR A 99 13.82 17.55 2.13
N PRO A 100 15.16 17.68 2.22
CA PRO A 100 16.00 16.95 3.15
C PRO A 100 15.80 17.48 4.57
N VAL A 101 15.66 16.53 5.50
CA VAL A 101 15.72 16.62 6.96
C VAL A 101 16.11 17.99 7.51
N GLU A 102 15.18 18.59 8.26
CA GLU A 102 15.56 19.36 9.45
C GLU A 102 14.93 18.68 10.65
N GLU A 103 15.82 18.19 11.51
CA GLU A 103 15.56 17.62 12.82
C GLU A 103 15.04 18.74 13.73
N ASP A 104 13.89 18.53 14.38
CA ASP A 104 13.65 19.00 15.74
C ASP A 104 12.56 18.15 16.39
N ASP A 105 12.96 17.52 17.49
CA ASP A 105 12.27 16.83 18.56
C ASP A 105 10.75 16.56 18.49
N GLU A 106 10.37 15.28 18.46
CA GLU A 106 9.88 14.61 19.67
C GLU A 106 9.73 13.10 19.43
N GLU A 107 10.20 12.32 20.42
CA GLU A 107 10.07 10.87 20.44
C GLU A 107 8.61 10.42 20.46
N SER A 108 8.22 9.70 19.42
CA SER A 108 7.79 8.32 19.64
C SER A 108 8.20 7.49 18.43
N CYS A 109 9.28 6.75 18.62
CA CYS A 109 9.80 5.80 17.67
C CYS A 109 8.75 4.81 17.15
N SER A 110 8.96 4.42 15.89
CA SER A 110 8.80 3.06 15.39
C SER A 110 7.38 2.51 15.34
N ASN A 111 6.74 2.69 14.19
CA ASN A 111 6.29 1.49 13.49
C ASN A 111 6.51 1.61 11.98
N SER A 112 7.70 1.21 11.54
CA SER A 112 7.82 0.74 10.16
C SER A 112 6.93 -0.50 10.10
N GLN A 113 5.67 -0.34 9.65
CA GLN A 113 4.77 -1.47 9.42
C GLN A 113 5.32 -2.22 8.20
N MET A 114 6.36 -3.02 8.44
CA MET A 114 6.72 -4.16 7.64
C MET A 114 5.55 -5.12 7.73
N LEU A 115 4.85 -5.34 6.62
CA LEU A 115 3.95 -6.47 6.57
C LEU A 115 4.81 -7.74 6.55
N THR A 116 4.56 -8.61 7.53
CA THR A 116 5.06 -9.99 7.51
C THR A 116 3.94 -10.88 7.00
N VAL A 117 4.18 -11.58 5.90
CA VAL A 117 3.25 -12.61 5.40
C VAL A 117 3.67 -13.94 5.99
N SER A 118 2.76 -14.61 6.70
CA SER A 118 2.98 -15.94 7.29
C SER A 118 2.07 -16.96 6.62
N ILE A 119 2.67 -17.99 6.03
CA ILE A 119 1.96 -19.09 5.37
C ILE A 119 2.32 -20.38 6.10
N ASN A 120 1.31 -21.13 6.50
CA ASN A 120 1.49 -22.47 7.06
C ASN A 120 1.09 -23.50 5.99
N LEU A 121 2.02 -24.38 5.65
CA LEU A 121 1.81 -25.47 4.71
C LEU A 121 1.89 -26.78 5.49
N ASN A 122 0.75 -27.24 5.98
CA ASN A 122 0.62 -28.58 6.55
C ASN A 122 0.08 -29.53 5.48
N GLY A 123 0.89 -30.49 5.06
CA GLY A 123 0.54 -31.48 4.04
C GLY A 123 0.15 -32.80 4.70
N ASP A 124 -0.92 -33.43 4.21
CA ASP A 124 -1.19 -34.83 4.52
C ASP A 124 0.05 -35.67 4.12
N SER A 125 0.52 -36.56 5.01
CA SER A 125 1.83 -37.23 4.97
C SER A 125 2.02 -38.22 3.81
N VAL A 126 1.31 -38.04 2.70
CA VAL A 126 1.33 -38.89 1.51
C VAL A 126 2.52 -38.51 0.63
N ARG A 127 3.73 -38.77 1.16
CA ARG A 127 5.06 -38.95 0.54
C ARG A 127 6.12 -38.27 1.41
N ASP A 128 7.24 -38.98 1.61
CA ASP A 128 8.46 -38.50 2.28
C ASP A 128 9.04 -37.23 1.62
N LEU A 129 8.41 -36.06 1.81
CA LEU A 129 9.03 -34.78 1.50
C LEU A 129 10.20 -34.60 2.45
N LYS A 130 11.43 -34.66 1.93
CA LYS A 130 12.61 -34.35 2.74
C LYS A 130 12.58 -32.86 3.07
N SER A 131 13.18 -32.48 4.20
CA SER A 131 13.27 -31.06 4.60
C SER A 131 13.89 -30.17 3.52
N GLN A 132 14.79 -30.71 2.70
CA GLN A 132 15.38 -30.00 1.56
C GLN A 132 14.37 -29.68 0.45
N ASP A 133 13.44 -30.58 0.17
CA ASP A 133 12.39 -30.36 -0.83
C ASP A 133 11.45 -29.25 -0.36
N PHE A 134 11.09 -29.27 0.93
CA PHE A 134 10.33 -28.19 1.55
C PHE A 134 11.07 -26.85 1.47
N GLU A 135 12.36 -26.82 1.81
CA GLU A 135 13.15 -25.59 1.78
C GLU A 135 13.24 -25.01 0.37
N ASN A 136 13.45 -25.84 -0.65
CA ASN A 136 13.48 -25.41 -2.04
C ASN A 136 12.13 -24.83 -2.49
N ILE A 137 11.03 -25.51 -2.16
CA ILE A 137 9.66 -25.05 -2.48
C ILE A 137 9.35 -23.75 -1.74
N ALA A 138 9.64 -23.69 -0.44
CA ALA A 138 9.41 -22.51 0.38
C ALA A 138 10.21 -21.31 -0.15
N ASN A 139 11.48 -21.50 -0.50
CA ASN A 139 12.30 -20.45 -1.09
C ASN A 139 11.76 -19.99 -2.46
N GLN A 140 11.30 -20.91 -3.30
CA GLN A 140 10.69 -20.56 -4.58
C GLN A 140 9.43 -19.71 -4.38
N ILE A 141 8.50 -20.16 -3.54
CA ILE A 141 7.27 -19.42 -3.23
C ILE A 141 7.58 -18.04 -2.63
N ILE A 142 8.53 -17.97 -1.69
CA ILE A 142 8.98 -16.71 -1.10
C ILE A 142 9.51 -15.77 -2.18
N ASN A 143 10.35 -16.25 -3.10
CA ASN A 143 10.90 -15.43 -4.18
C ASN A 143 9.82 -14.98 -5.15
N ASP A 144 8.88 -15.86 -5.52
CA ASP A 144 7.74 -15.52 -6.38
C ASP A 144 6.84 -14.47 -5.73
N ILE A 145 6.57 -14.57 -4.43
CA ILE A 145 5.83 -13.56 -3.66
C ILE A 145 6.60 -12.23 -3.65
N LEU A 146 7.89 -12.24 -3.33
CA LEU A 146 8.71 -11.02 -3.29
C LEU A 146 8.87 -10.37 -4.68
N ALA A 147 8.91 -11.17 -5.76
CA ALA A 147 9.01 -10.70 -7.14
C ALA A 147 7.67 -10.19 -7.69
N THR A 148 6.55 -10.83 -7.33
CA THR A 148 5.21 -10.43 -7.76
C THR A 148 4.69 -9.23 -6.96
N CYS A 149 5.10 -9.10 -5.69
CA CYS A 149 4.69 -8.04 -4.78
C CYS A 149 5.65 -6.83 -4.76
N SER A 150 6.17 -6.40 -5.91
CA SER A 150 6.99 -5.17 -6.02
C SER A 150 6.28 -3.89 -5.55
N ASN A 151 4.95 -3.92 -5.40
CA ASN A 151 4.10 -2.78 -5.05
C ASN A 151 3.52 -2.82 -3.63
N PHE A 152 3.84 -3.83 -2.83
CA PHE A 152 3.32 -3.95 -1.47
C PHE A 152 4.45 -4.05 -0.44
N LEU A 153 4.11 -3.63 0.76
CA LEU A 153 4.99 -3.31 1.88
C LEU A 153 5.44 -4.57 2.63
N ILE A 154 5.49 -5.68 1.90
CA ILE A 154 5.89 -6.99 2.37
C ILE A 154 7.42 -7.00 2.34
N ASN A 155 8.00 -6.80 3.52
CA ASN A 155 9.45 -6.84 3.67
C ASN A 155 9.93 -8.19 4.23
N LYS A 156 9.00 -9.03 4.69
CA LYS A 156 9.30 -10.37 5.20
C LYS A 156 8.21 -11.36 4.80
N VAL A 157 8.62 -12.49 4.26
CA VAL A 157 7.74 -13.65 4.00
C VAL A 157 8.26 -14.82 4.82
N THR A 158 7.36 -15.48 5.54
CA THR A 158 7.63 -16.65 6.37
C THR A 158 6.72 -17.79 5.93
N ILE A 159 7.31 -18.94 5.60
CA ILE A 159 6.62 -20.17 5.27
C ILE A 159 7.02 -21.22 6.30
N SER A 160 6.05 -21.91 6.88
CA SER A 160 6.28 -22.91 7.93
C SER A 160 5.51 -24.20 7.68
N ASN A 161 6.06 -25.32 8.14
CA ASN A 161 5.36 -26.60 8.33
C ASN A 161 5.63 -27.10 9.76
N ASP A 162 5.16 -28.31 10.11
CA ASP A 162 5.31 -28.88 11.45
C ASP A 162 6.76 -29.05 11.94
N ASN A 163 7.75 -29.01 11.03
CA ASN A 163 9.14 -29.33 11.37
C ASN A 163 10.17 -28.31 10.82
N CYS A 164 9.75 -27.25 10.13
CA CYS A 164 10.63 -26.34 9.42
C CYS A 164 9.97 -24.98 9.20
N ILE A 165 10.75 -23.91 9.38
CA ILE A 165 10.34 -22.53 9.14
C ILE A 165 11.38 -21.88 8.23
N VAL A 166 10.94 -21.39 7.07
CA VAL A 166 11.77 -20.65 6.12
C VAL A 166 11.27 -19.21 6.08
N SER A 167 12.18 -18.27 6.31
CA SER A 167 11.86 -16.85 6.28
C SER A 167 12.84 -16.14 5.36
N LYS A 168 12.35 -15.13 4.64
CA LYS A 168 13.22 -14.25 3.87
C LYS A 168 12.73 -12.82 3.97
N GLU A 169 13.67 -11.93 4.21
CA GLU A 169 13.46 -10.50 4.12
C GLU A 169 14.03 -9.95 2.81
N ARG A 170 13.52 -8.78 2.42
CA ARG A 170 13.96 -8.07 1.22
C ARG A 170 15.20 -7.23 1.50
#